data_AF-A0A7X6V3P6-F1
#
_entry.id   AF-A0A7X6V3P6-F1
#
_cell.length_a   1.000
_cell.length_b   1.000
_cell.length_c   1.000
_cell.angle_alpha   90.00
_cell.angle_beta   90.00
_cell.angle_gamma   90.00
#
_symmetry.space_group_name_H-M   'P 1'
#
loop_
_entity.id
_entity.type
_entity.pdbx_description
1 polymer ?
#
loop_
_entity_poly.entity_id
_entity_poly.type
_entity_poly.pdbx_seq_one_letter_code
_entity_poly.pdbx_strand_id
1 'polypeptide(L)'
;MAKILGRDTTYNEYIRRAKYYRNIYDPSTGFMRPRINGIWLTPFNPHEVNVHYTEANSWQYTFHVPQDVSGLMDLFGGEEAFDKRLDDLFTAPADISGWNSADMTGLIGQYVQGNEPSHHIAYLYSYAGKAWKTQEIVHKIMTELYTAEPDGLCGNEDCGQMSAWYIFSALGFYPVLPGSNQYVLGTPLFEEAVVHLEDGTDFVLLAPDVSDENYYVSEVWKNDQEYPYSYISYEDIASGAEFYFDMIAEPNENFGLDPSERPVSAIEGDFVENPWVNVANSMFLQSVEVSLGAMDPEYRIWYSVEPLDGAKAGSGTGDFQLYTGPFTLKESSRIRCYCENESWFRSHITESELRKIGSTYNVTIKEKYSRQYSAGGDLGLVDGIRGSVNFRLGGWQGYQRKDFEDIIDLKEARQVTKLAAGVLQDMKYWIWMPRYVEFYTSMDGETYRFAGRVGHNVAEDDYTPQIHDLGVTITDDYGNVGSGVEARYIKVFAKNYGKIPKWHLGAGGNAYIFTDEVIME
;
A
#
# COMPACT_ATOMS: atom_id res chain seq x y z
N MET A 1 5.53 -4.96 25.76
CA MET A 1 6.72 -4.43 26.47
C MET A 1 6.43 -3.26 27.42
N ALA A 2 6.00 -2.06 26.96
CA ALA A 2 5.82 -0.88 27.83
C ALA A 2 4.91 -1.13 29.07
N LYS A 3 3.82 -1.88 28.87
CA LYS A 3 2.92 -2.34 29.96
C LYS A 3 3.66 -3.18 31.01
N ILE A 4 4.47 -4.15 30.59
CA ILE A 4 5.27 -5.02 31.49
C ILE A 4 6.26 -4.21 32.32
N LEU A 5 6.82 -3.14 31.74
CA LEU A 5 7.76 -2.24 32.41
C LEU A 5 7.09 -1.12 33.24
N GLY A 6 5.75 -1.09 33.32
CA GLY A 6 5.01 -0.05 34.04
C GLY A 6 5.12 1.35 33.43
N ARG A 7 5.32 1.46 32.11
CA ARG A 7 5.45 2.75 31.39
C ARG A 7 4.15 3.17 30.73
N ASP A 8 3.18 3.63 31.52
CA ASP A 8 1.80 3.85 31.08
C ASP A 8 1.65 4.89 29.96
N THR A 9 2.36 6.02 30.04
CA THR A 9 2.31 7.05 28.97
C THR A 9 2.77 6.48 27.64
N THR A 10 3.86 5.72 27.64
CA THR A 10 4.38 5.05 26.45
C THR A 10 3.42 3.95 25.99
N TYR A 11 2.87 3.16 26.90
CA TYR A 11 1.88 2.14 26.56
C TYR A 11 0.67 2.76 25.85
N ASN A 12 0.09 3.83 26.40
CA ASN A 12 -1.07 4.50 25.84
C ASN A 12 -0.79 5.11 24.45
N GLU A 13 0.41 5.62 24.23
CA GLU A 13 0.84 6.10 22.91
C GLU A 13 0.92 4.97 21.89
N TYR A 14 1.63 3.87 22.22
CA TYR A 14 1.84 2.78 21.28
C TYR A 14 0.58 1.95 21.04
N ILE A 15 -0.28 1.75 22.04
CA ILE A 15 -1.53 0.99 21.89
C ILE A 15 -2.52 1.75 21.01
N ARG A 16 -2.55 3.08 21.08
CA ARG A 16 -3.32 3.92 20.14
C ARG A 16 -2.77 3.80 18.71
N ARG A 17 -1.45 3.81 18.54
CA ARG A 17 -0.81 3.64 17.21
C ARG A 17 -1.05 2.25 16.62
N ALA A 18 -1.15 1.22 17.45
CA ALA A 18 -1.43 -0.14 17.01
C ALA A 18 -2.81 -0.27 16.32
N LYS A 19 -3.74 0.67 16.57
CA LYS A 19 -5.05 0.79 15.89
C LYS A 19 -5.03 1.59 14.58
N TYR A 20 -3.88 2.15 14.15
CA TYR A 20 -3.81 3.00 12.96
C TYR A 20 -4.15 2.28 11.64
N TYR A 21 -4.14 0.94 11.61
CA TYR A 21 -4.61 0.17 10.46
C TYR A 21 -6.04 0.57 10.04
N ARG A 22 -6.91 0.93 11.00
CA ARG A 22 -8.28 1.41 10.74
C ARG A 22 -8.32 2.68 9.89
N ASN A 23 -7.29 3.52 9.93
CA ASN A 23 -7.23 4.77 9.15
C ASN A 23 -7.04 4.54 7.64
N ILE A 24 -6.60 3.34 7.23
CA ILE A 24 -6.37 3.01 5.81
C ILE A 24 -7.35 1.98 5.27
N TYR A 25 -8.30 1.51 6.09
CA TYR A 25 -9.42 0.70 5.59
C TYR A 25 -10.41 1.60 4.82
N ASP A 26 -10.65 1.29 3.56
CA ASP A 26 -11.64 2.00 2.73
C ASP A 26 -12.94 1.19 2.71
N PRO A 27 -14.00 1.62 3.44
CA PRO A 27 -15.25 0.86 3.53
C PRO A 27 -15.96 0.71 2.18
N SER A 28 -15.66 1.54 1.17
CA SER A 28 -16.27 1.44 -0.16
C SER A 28 -15.69 0.28 -0.99
N THR A 29 -14.48 -0.19 -0.66
CA THR A 29 -13.81 -1.31 -1.33
C THR A 29 -13.67 -2.53 -0.40
N GLY A 30 -13.66 -2.27 0.91
CA GLY A 30 -13.35 -3.22 1.97
C GLY A 30 -11.91 -3.74 1.90
N PHE A 31 -10.98 -2.90 1.46
CA PHE A 31 -9.55 -3.17 1.40
C PHE A 31 -8.77 -2.08 2.13
N MET A 32 -7.56 -2.41 2.59
CA MET A 32 -6.60 -1.42 3.08
C MET A 32 -6.04 -0.63 1.89
N ARG A 33 -6.54 0.58 1.68
CA ARG A 33 -6.23 1.44 0.53
C ARG A 33 -5.28 2.57 0.93
N PRO A 34 -4.31 2.98 0.08
CA PRO A 34 -3.42 4.08 0.43
C PRO A 34 -4.17 5.42 0.46
N ARG A 35 -3.83 6.28 1.43
CA ARG A 35 -4.24 7.69 1.45
C ARG A 35 -3.03 8.58 1.15
N ILE A 36 -3.15 9.43 0.13
CA ILE A 36 -2.15 10.42 -0.25
C ILE A 36 -2.79 11.79 -0.07
N ASN A 37 -2.16 12.68 0.71
CA ASN A 37 -2.69 14.02 0.97
C ASN A 37 -4.14 13.98 1.52
N GLY A 38 -4.44 13.03 2.41
CA GLY A 38 -5.78 12.83 2.97
C GLY A 38 -6.85 12.30 2.01
N ILE A 39 -6.49 11.98 0.76
CA ILE A 39 -7.37 11.51 -0.31
C ILE A 39 -7.04 10.05 -0.61
N TRP A 40 -8.05 9.22 -0.84
CA TRP A 40 -7.84 7.83 -1.26
C TRP A 40 -7.16 7.76 -2.64
N LEU A 41 -6.13 6.91 -2.77
CA LEU A 41 -5.44 6.69 -4.05
C LEU A 41 -6.43 6.24 -5.13
N THR A 42 -6.53 6.96 -6.25
CA THR A 42 -7.44 6.62 -7.36
C THR A 42 -6.73 6.74 -8.72
N PRO A 43 -7.01 5.84 -9.70
CA PRO A 43 -7.83 4.63 -9.57
C PRO A 43 -7.19 3.60 -8.63
N PHE A 44 -8.01 2.73 -8.04
CA PHE A 44 -7.56 1.67 -7.14
C PHE A 44 -7.87 0.30 -7.73
N ASN A 45 -6.86 -0.58 -7.74
CA ASN A 45 -7.00 -1.99 -8.09
C ASN A 45 -6.38 -2.84 -6.97
N PRO A 46 -7.15 -3.66 -6.24
CA PRO A 46 -6.61 -4.46 -5.15
C PRO A 46 -5.62 -5.55 -5.63
N HIS A 47 -5.64 -5.93 -6.91
CA HIS A 47 -4.69 -6.87 -7.52
C HIS A 47 -3.36 -6.22 -7.95
N GLU A 48 -3.19 -4.92 -7.75
CA GLU A 48 -2.01 -4.19 -8.23
C GLU A 48 -0.88 -4.20 -7.21
N VAL A 49 0.25 -4.80 -7.60
CA VAL A 49 1.54 -4.64 -6.91
C VAL A 49 2.10 -3.29 -7.29
N ASN A 50 2.31 -2.43 -6.30
CA ASN A 50 2.79 -1.07 -6.47
C ASN A 50 3.63 -0.65 -5.24
N VAL A 51 4.05 0.62 -5.18
CA VAL A 51 4.91 1.13 -4.09
C VAL A 51 4.25 1.22 -2.71
N HIS A 52 2.93 1.09 -2.63
CA HIS A 52 2.22 1.25 -1.36
C HIS A 52 2.14 -0.04 -0.55
N TYR A 53 2.46 -1.18 -1.18
CA TYR A 53 2.53 -2.50 -0.57
C TYR A 53 3.90 -3.09 -0.89
N THR A 54 4.59 -3.65 0.10
CA THR A 54 5.91 -4.25 -0.15
C THR A 54 5.70 -5.68 -0.64
N GLU A 55 6.14 -5.99 -1.86
CA GLU A 55 6.16 -7.34 -2.48
C GLU A 55 4.81 -8.08 -2.54
N ALA A 56 3.71 -7.36 -2.29
CA ALA A 56 2.35 -7.87 -2.27
C ALA A 56 1.38 -6.83 -2.83
N ASN A 57 0.09 -7.14 -2.79
CA ASN A 57 -1.00 -6.22 -3.14
C ASN A 57 -1.97 -6.07 -1.96
N SER A 58 -3.10 -5.42 -2.20
CA SER A 58 -4.04 -5.11 -1.12
C SER A 58 -4.78 -6.34 -0.59
N TRP A 59 -4.91 -7.42 -1.36
CA TRP A 59 -5.54 -8.66 -0.90
C TRP A 59 -4.81 -9.25 0.29
N GLN A 60 -3.47 -9.35 0.25
CA GLN A 60 -2.70 -9.90 1.35
C GLN A 60 -2.60 -8.91 2.52
N TYR A 61 -2.25 -7.65 2.24
CA TYR A 61 -2.03 -6.65 3.29
C TYR A 61 -3.30 -6.27 4.08
N THR A 62 -4.49 -6.53 3.54
CA THR A 62 -5.74 -6.26 4.28
C THR A 62 -5.87 -7.14 5.52
N PHE A 63 -5.33 -8.36 5.49
CA PHE A 63 -5.34 -9.29 6.62
C PHE A 63 -4.15 -9.13 7.58
N HIS A 64 -3.23 -8.19 7.33
CA HIS A 64 -2.02 -8.02 8.13
C HIS A 64 -2.27 -7.18 9.39
N VAL A 65 -3.20 -7.65 10.23
CA VAL A 65 -3.58 -7.06 11.52
C VAL A 65 -3.55 -8.13 12.64
N PRO A 66 -2.44 -8.88 12.81
CA PRO A 66 -2.39 -9.97 13.78
C PRO A 66 -2.61 -9.50 15.21
N GLN A 67 -2.35 -8.22 15.52
CA GLN A 67 -2.50 -7.61 16.85
C GLN A 67 -3.95 -7.24 17.23
N ASP A 68 -4.88 -7.24 16.27
CA ASP A 68 -6.28 -6.82 16.50
C ASP A 68 -7.22 -7.52 15.50
N VAL A 69 -7.16 -8.85 15.44
CA VAL A 69 -8.01 -9.67 14.54
C VAL A 69 -9.49 -9.44 14.84
N SER A 70 -9.87 -9.28 16.11
CA SER A 70 -11.23 -8.89 16.51
C SER A 70 -11.62 -7.55 15.89
N GLY A 71 -10.75 -6.54 15.98
CA GLY A 71 -11.02 -5.26 15.34
C GLY A 71 -11.06 -5.31 13.80
N LEU A 72 -10.33 -6.23 13.16
CA LEU A 72 -10.43 -6.46 11.72
C LEU A 72 -11.76 -7.15 11.34
N MET A 73 -12.22 -8.12 12.14
CA MET A 73 -13.56 -8.72 11.98
C MET A 73 -14.66 -7.66 12.03
N ASP A 74 -14.57 -6.72 12.97
CA ASP A 74 -15.52 -5.60 13.06
C ASP A 74 -15.56 -4.75 11.78
N LEU A 75 -14.39 -4.44 11.19
CA LEU A 75 -14.30 -3.66 9.95
C LEU A 75 -14.97 -4.34 8.75
N PHE A 76 -14.95 -5.68 8.70
CA PHE A 76 -15.65 -6.44 7.66
C PHE A 76 -17.14 -6.59 7.94
N GLY A 77 -17.61 -6.29 9.15
CA GLY A 77 -19.01 -6.41 9.54
C GLY A 77 -19.33 -7.65 10.38
N GLY A 78 -18.32 -8.24 11.04
CA GLY A 78 -18.47 -9.37 11.97
C GLY A 78 -17.91 -10.69 11.44
N GLU A 79 -18.09 -11.75 12.22
CA GLU A 79 -17.47 -13.07 12.01
C GLU A 79 -17.81 -13.69 10.65
N GLU A 80 -19.09 -13.70 10.26
CA GLU A 80 -19.53 -14.27 8.98
C GLU A 80 -18.94 -13.52 7.78
N ALA A 81 -18.88 -12.19 7.86
CA ALA A 81 -18.29 -11.38 6.79
C ALA A 81 -16.77 -11.57 6.71
N PHE A 82 -16.11 -11.77 7.85
CA PHE A 82 -14.68 -12.08 7.91
C PHE A 82 -14.36 -13.47 7.34
N ASP A 83 -15.13 -14.50 7.70
CA ASP A 83 -15.05 -15.85 7.13
C ASP A 83 -15.17 -15.80 5.60
N LYS A 84 -16.21 -15.11 5.10
CA LYS A 84 -16.40 -14.93 3.66
C LYS A 84 -15.23 -14.18 3.01
N ARG A 85 -14.65 -13.18 3.68
CA ARG A 85 -13.50 -12.44 3.15
C ARG A 85 -12.26 -13.32 3.03
N LEU A 86 -12.04 -14.24 3.95
CA LEU A 86 -10.99 -15.26 3.82
C LEU A 86 -11.29 -16.20 2.66
N ASP A 87 -12.52 -16.70 2.52
CA ASP A 87 -12.90 -17.54 1.37
C ASP A 87 -12.65 -16.82 0.04
N ASP A 88 -13.00 -15.53 -0.04
CA ASP A 88 -12.76 -14.69 -1.22
C ASP A 88 -11.25 -14.59 -1.54
N LEU A 89 -10.37 -14.53 -0.54
CA LEU A 89 -8.91 -14.52 -0.76
C LEU A 89 -8.43 -15.82 -1.44
N PHE A 90 -8.84 -16.98 -0.93
CA PHE A 90 -8.38 -18.28 -1.43
C PHE A 90 -9.03 -18.69 -2.76
N THR A 91 -10.14 -18.05 -3.15
CA THR A 91 -10.91 -18.37 -4.37
C THR A 91 -10.86 -17.31 -5.46
N ALA A 92 -10.43 -16.08 -5.15
CA ALA A 92 -10.29 -15.01 -6.14
C ALA A 92 -9.34 -15.40 -7.29
N PRO A 93 -9.52 -14.87 -8.51
CA PRO A 93 -8.58 -15.07 -9.60
C PRO A 93 -7.15 -14.72 -9.19
N ALA A 94 -6.20 -15.59 -9.53
CA ALA A 94 -4.79 -15.46 -9.17
C ALA A 94 -4.02 -14.42 -10.02
N ASP A 95 -4.69 -13.65 -10.87
CA ASP A 95 -4.02 -12.64 -11.68
C ASP A 95 -3.47 -11.50 -10.81
N ILE A 96 -2.22 -11.16 -11.09
CA ILE A 96 -1.50 -10.06 -10.47
C ILE A 96 -1.27 -9.00 -11.54
N SER A 97 -1.50 -7.74 -11.18
CA SER A 97 -1.23 -6.59 -12.04
C SER A 97 -0.17 -5.68 -11.43
N GLY A 98 0.29 -4.69 -12.19
CA GLY A 98 1.33 -3.77 -11.72
C GLY A 98 2.73 -4.32 -11.99
N TRP A 99 3.57 -4.32 -10.97
CA TRP A 99 4.95 -4.82 -11.08
C TRP A 99 4.99 -6.34 -11.12
N ASN A 100 5.89 -6.88 -11.93
CA ASN A 100 6.21 -8.31 -11.86
C ASN A 100 7.09 -8.54 -10.64
N SER A 101 6.49 -9.01 -9.55
CA SER A 101 7.23 -9.42 -8.34
C SER A 101 7.66 -10.87 -8.50
N ALA A 102 8.96 -11.14 -8.37
CA ALA A 102 9.47 -12.51 -8.41
C ALA A 102 8.99 -13.32 -7.19
N ASP A 103 8.65 -12.61 -6.10
CA ASP A 103 8.32 -13.20 -4.81
C ASP A 103 6.82 -13.59 -4.71
N MET A 104 5.98 -13.16 -5.66
CA MET A 104 4.57 -13.56 -5.70
C MET A 104 4.39 -14.93 -6.39
N THR A 105 4.71 -15.98 -5.65
CA THR A 105 4.72 -17.39 -6.06
C THR A 105 3.95 -18.26 -5.06
N GLY A 106 3.64 -19.52 -5.40
CA GLY A 106 2.84 -20.40 -4.54
C GLY A 106 1.41 -19.90 -4.31
N LEU A 107 0.71 -19.51 -5.38
CA LEU A 107 -0.61 -18.90 -5.27
C LEU A 107 -1.75 -19.90 -5.03
N ILE A 108 -2.65 -19.55 -4.10
CA ILE A 108 -3.97 -20.17 -3.93
C ILE A 108 -5.00 -19.05 -3.99
N GLY A 109 -5.57 -18.83 -5.17
CA GLY A 109 -6.33 -17.60 -5.44
C GLY A 109 -5.43 -16.37 -5.33
N GLN A 110 -5.77 -15.43 -4.44
CA GLN A 110 -4.92 -14.28 -4.08
C GLN A 110 -4.05 -14.55 -2.84
N TYR A 111 -4.12 -15.71 -2.19
CA TYR A 111 -3.12 -16.09 -1.20
C TYR A 111 -1.77 -16.36 -1.86
N VAL A 112 -0.66 -15.97 -1.23
CA VAL A 112 0.71 -16.12 -1.76
C VAL A 112 1.59 -16.80 -0.73
N GLN A 113 1.83 -18.11 -0.83
CA GLN A 113 2.68 -18.80 0.14
C GLN A 113 4.15 -18.43 0.01
N GLY A 114 4.62 -18.07 -1.20
CA GLY A 114 6.02 -17.75 -1.45
C GLY A 114 6.49 -16.42 -0.86
N ASN A 115 5.66 -15.71 -0.08
CA ASN A 115 5.96 -14.40 0.48
C ASN A 115 5.30 -14.17 1.86
N GLU A 116 6.02 -13.54 2.78
CA GLU A 116 5.67 -13.44 4.20
C GLU A 116 4.34 -12.77 4.55
N PRO A 117 3.85 -11.73 3.83
CA PRO A 117 2.61 -11.04 4.21
C PRO A 117 1.39 -11.97 4.33
N SER A 118 1.43 -13.15 3.70
CA SER A 118 0.36 -14.13 3.68
C SER A 118 0.48 -15.24 4.72
N HIS A 119 1.65 -15.49 5.31
CA HIS A 119 1.93 -16.72 6.07
C HIS A 119 0.97 -16.99 7.24
N HIS A 120 0.43 -15.95 7.88
CA HIS A 120 -0.50 -16.09 9.00
C HIS A 120 -1.97 -16.21 8.59
N ILE A 121 -2.34 -15.91 7.34
CA ILE A 121 -3.73 -15.67 6.95
C ILE A 121 -4.61 -16.93 7.07
N ALA A 122 -4.09 -18.12 6.73
CA ALA A 122 -4.84 -19.37 6.83
C ALA A 122 -5.31 -19.66 8.27
N TYR A 123 -4.53 -19.24 9.26
CA TYR A 123 -4.85 -19.39 10.69
C TYR A 123 -5.92 -18.43 11.19
N LEU A 124 -6.30 -17.43 10.39
CA LEU A 124 -7.31 -16.45 10.81
C LEU A 124 -8.72 -17.04 10.87
N TYR A 125 -9.00 -18.13 10.17
CA TYR A 125 -10.30 -18.82 10.28
C TYR A 125 -10.60 -19.28 11.72
N SER A 126 -9.59 -19.70 12.48
CA SER A 126 -9.75 -20.11 13.88
C SER A 126 -10.27 -18.98 14.78
N TYR A 127 -9.92 -17.71 14.50
CA TYR A 127 -10.45 -16.55 15.24
C TYR A 127 -11.95 -16.35 14.99
N ALA A 128 -12.46 -16.79 13.84
CA ALA A 128 -13.88 -16.74 13.47
C ALA A 128 -14.66 -18.02 13.80
N GLY A 129 -14.06 -18.94 14.58
CA GLY A 129 -14.70 -20.21 14.95
C GLY A 129 -14.80 -21.21 13.80
N LYS A 130 -13.94 -21.09 12.79
CA LYS A 130 -13.87 -21.97 11.61
C LYS A 130 -12.55 -22.73 11.58
N ALA A 131 -12.14 -23.31 12.72
CA ALA A 131 -10.85 -24.00 12.86
C ALA A 131 -10.64 -25.12 11.81
N TRP A 132 -11.71 -25.80 11.40
CA TRP A 132 -11.67 -26.80 10.32
C TRP A 132 -11.23 -26.22 8.97
N LYS A 133 -11.57 -24.96 8.65
CA LYS A 133 -11.05 -24.28 7.43
C LYS A 133 -9.57 -23.95 7.56
N THR A 134 -9.10 -23.58 8.76
CA THR A 134 -7.65 -23.45 9.01
C THR A 134 -6.95 -24.78 8.70
N GLN A 135 -7.46 -25.90 9.22
CA GLN A 135 -6.90 -27.23 9.02
C GLN A 135 -6.80 -27.60 7.53
N GLU A 136 -7.90 -27.42 6.79
CA GLU A 136 -7.96 -27.70 5.35
C GLU A 136 -6.92 -26.90 4.55
N ILE A 137 -6.88 -25.58 4.74
CA ILE A 137 -5.98 -24.72 3.98
C ILE A 137 -4.51 -24.92 4.38
N VAL A 138 -4.22 -25.07 5.67
CA VAL A 138 -2.85 -25.34 6.15
C VAL A 138 -2.35 -26.69 5.65
N HIS A 139 -3.17 -27.74 5.71
CA HIS A 139 -2.83 -29.05 5.14
C HIS A 139 -2.49 -28.93 3.67
N LYS A 140 -3.37 -28.29 2.89
CA LYS A 140 -3.18 -28.06 1.46
C LYS A 140 -1.87 -27.33 1.15
N ILE A 141 -1.57 -26.26 1.88
CA ILE A 141 -0.32 -25.50 1.68
C ILE A 141 0.89 -26.41 1.93
N MET A 142 0.92 -27.15 3.04
CA MET A 142 2.04 -28.02 3.38
C MET A 142 2.26 -29.14 2.35
N THR A 143 1.19 -29.71 1.80
CA THR A 143 1.28 -30.89 0.92
C THR A 143 1.42 -30.53 -0.56
N GLU A 144 0.95 -29.36 -1.00
CA GLU A 144 1.03 -28.93 -2.40
C GLU A 144 2.20 -27.98 -2.70
N LEU A 145 2.67 -27.19 -1.72
CA LEU A 145 3.63 -26.10 -1.96
C LEU A 145 5.03 -26.35 -1.37
N TYR A 146 5.23 -27.50 -0.72
CA TYR A 146 6.51 -27.92 -0.17
C TYR A 146 6.86 -29.35 -0.61
N THR A 147 8.11 -29.56 -1.03
CA THR A 147 8.66 -30.90 -1.26
C THR A 147 10.11 -30.99 -0.80
N ALA A 148 10.64 -32.22 -0.71
CA ALA A 148 12.06 -32.45 -0.39
C ALA A 148 12.98 -32.35 -1.62
N GLU A 149 12.43 -32.01 -2.80
CA GLU A 149 13.18 -31.90 -4.05
C GLU A 149 13.98 -30.59 -4.12
N PRO A 150 14.99 -30.46 -5.00
CA PRO A 150 15.80 -29.25 -5.11
C PRO A 150 15.02 -27.95 -5.42
N ASP A 151 13.83 -28.05 -6.01
CA ASP A 151 12.89 -26.95 -6.28
C ASP A 151 11.67 -26.97 -5.33
N GLY A 152 11.80 -27.63 -4.19
CA GLY A 152 10.69 -27.90 -3.26
C GLY A 152 10.17 -26.73 -2.44
N LEU A 153 10.67 -25.50 -2.66
CA LEU A 153 10.11 -24.29 -2.05
C LEU A 153 9.38 -23.46 -3.09
N CYS A 154 8.16 -23.04 -2.76
CA CYS A 154 7.34 -22.24 -3.66
C CYS A 154 7.73 -20.75 -3.72
N GLY A 155 8.84 -20.33 -3.12
CA GLY A 155 9.30 -18.94 -2.99
C GLY A 155 10.72 -18.86 -2.40
N ASN A 156 11.18 -17.66 -2.04
CA ASN A 156 12.47 -17.48 -1.37
C ASN A 156 12.44 -18.11 0.03
N GLU A 157 13.57 -18.67 0.48
CA GLU A 157 13.63 -19.33 1.79
C GLU A 157 13.59 -18.33 2.97
N ASP A 158 14.07 -17.11 2.71
CA ASP A 158 14.11 -15.97 3.61
C ASP A 158 14.70 -16.26 5.00
N CYS A 159 15.90 -16.85 4.97
CA CYS A 159 16.78 -17.00 6.12
C CYS A 159 16.14 -17.80 7.26
N GLY A 160 15.33 -18.80 6.93
CA GLY A 160 14.63 -19.66 7.88
C GLY A 160 13.13 -19.40 7.96
N GLN A 161 12.60 -18.30 7.42
CA GLN A 161 11.19 -17.93 7.58
C GLN A 161 10.23 -18.95 6.94
N MET A 162 10.47 -19.37 5.69
CA MET A 162 9.65 -20.38 5.02
C MET A 162 9.75 -21.75 5.70
N SER A 163 10.96 -22.11 6.12
CA SER A 163 11.23 -23.38 6.78
C SER A 163 10.60 -23.43 8.18
N ALA A 164 10.67 -22.34 8.93
CA ALA A 164 10.02 -22.21 10.24
C ALA A 164 8.50 -22.27 10.12
N TRP A 165 7.91 -21.65 9.09
CA TRP A 165 6.48 -21.79 8.81
C TRP A 165 6.09 -23.26 8.64
N TYR A 166 6.83 -24.00 7.80
CA TYR A 166 6.56 -25.42 7.58
C TYR A 166 6.71 -26.24 8.87
N ILE A 167 7.78 -26.02 9.65
CA ILE A 167 8.01 -26.75 10.91
C ILE A 167 6.87 -26.51 11.91
N PHE A 168 6.51 -25.24 12.17
CA PHE A 168 5.39 -24.92 13.07
C PHE A 168 4.08 -25.56 12.58
N SER A 169 3.77 -25.38 11.29
CA SER A 169 2.56 -25.92 10.69
C SER A 169 2.49 -27.45 10.76
N ALA A 170 3.60 -28.14 10.51
CA ALA A 170 3.69 -29.60 10.57
C ALA A 170 3.61 -30.16 12.00
N LEU A 171 4.02 -29.38 13.00
CA LEU A 171 3.76 -29.67 14.42
C LEU A 171 2.28 -29.44 14.78
N GLY A 172 1.50 -28.77 13.93
CA GLY A 172 0.08 -28.54 14.10
C GLY A 172 -0.30 -27.20 14.74
N PHE A 173 0.62 -26.24 14.88
CA PHE A 173 0.31 -24.93 15.46
C PHE A 173 1.22 -23.80 14.96
N TYR A 174 0.75 -22.54 14.98
CA TYR A 174 1.50 -21.40 14.44
C TYR A 174 1.39 -20.12 15.28
N PRO A 175 2.49 -19.37 15.49
CA PRO A 175 2.47 -18.11 16.22
C PRO A 175 1.97 -16.94 15.35
N VAL A 176 0.64 -16.79 15.18
CA VAL A 176 0.02 -15.71 14.39
C VAL A 176 0.42 -14.31 14.89
N LEU A 177 0.49 -14.12 16.21
CA LEU A 177 0.88 -12.88 16.85
C LEU A 177 2.09 -13.12 17.78
N PRO A 178 3.32 -13.04 17.27
CA PRO A 178 4.51 -13.13 18.12
C PRO A 178 4.45 -12.14 19.29
N GLY A 179 4.65 -12.65 20.50
CA GLY A 179 4.54 -11.88 21.76
C GLY A 179 3.19 -11.97 22.48
N SER A 180 2.21 -12.71 21.94
CA SER A 180 0.92 -12.99 22.60
C SER A 180 0.94 -14.15 23.60
N ASN A 181 1.99 -14.99 23.56
CA ASN A 181 2.05 -16.31 24.20
C ASN A 181 0.99 -17.31 23.70
N GLN A 182 0.35 -17.08 22.54
CA GLN A 182 -0.60 -18.01 21.93
C GLN A 182 -0.09 -18.51 20.57
N TYR A 183 -0.33 -19.79 20.31
CA TYR A 183 -0.06 -20.46 19.04
C TYR A 183 -1.36 -21.08 18.55
N VAL A 184 -1.83 -20.66 17.37
CA VAL A 184 -3.12 -21.09 16.82
C VAL A 184 -2.98 -22.48 16.23
N LEU A 185 -3.92 -23.37 16.56
CA LEU A 185 -3.91 -24.73 16.01
C LEU A 185 -4.22 -24.71 14.51
N GLY A 186 -3.42 -25.47 13.77
CA GLY A 186 -3.68 -25.89 12.41
C GLY A 186 -4.02 -27.38 12.42
N THR A 187 -3.24 -28.18 11.71
CA THR A 187 -3.32 -29.64 11.71
C THR A 187 -1.93 -30.28 11.70
N PRO A 188 -1.65 -31.28 12.54
CA PRO A 188 -0.36 -31.95 12.56
C PRO A 188 -0.13 -32.76 11.28
N LEU A 189 1.15 -33.01 10.94
CA LEU A 189 1.53 -33.81 9.76
C LEU A 189 2.11 -35.18 10.14
N PHE A 190 2.45 -35.41 11.41
CA PHE A 190 3.08 -36.62 11.91
C PHE A 190 2.26 -37.25 13.03
N GLU A 191 2.25 -38.58 13.11
CA GLU A 191 1.55 -39.32 14.18
C GLU A 191 2.11 -39.02 15.57
N GLU A 192 3.41 -38.70 15.65
CA GLU A 192 4.09 -38.32 16.88
C GLU A 192 5.17 -37.28 16.56
N ALA A 193 5.22 -36.21 17.34
CA ALA A 193 6.29 -35.24 17.33
C ALA A 193 6.70 -34.89 18.77
N VAL A 194 8.01 -34.86 19.03
CA VAL A 194 8.60 -34.49 20.32
C VAL A 194 9.54 -33.31 20.13
N VAL A 195 9.28 -32.23 20.87
CA VAL A 195 10.14 -31.04 20.91
C VAL A 195 10.92 -31.06 22.23
N HIS A 196 12.23 -31.29 22.13
CA HIS A 196 13.15 -31.25 23.26
C HIS A 196 13.52 -29.79 23.58
N LEU A 197 13.09 -29.30 24.74
CA LEU A 197 13.37 -27.94 25.20
C LEU A 197 14.80 -27.80 25.76
N GLU A 198 15.29 -26.56 25.86
CA GLU A 198 16.66 -26.28 26.30
C GLU A 198 16.98 -26.77 27.72
N ASP A 199 15.96 -26.89 28.59
CA ASP A 199 16.09 -27.40 29.95
C ASP A 199 16.00 -28.92 30.05
N GLY A 200 15.81 -29.61 28.93
CA GLY A 200 15.64 -31.06 28.83
C GLY A 200 14.21 -31.54 29.05
N THR A 201 13.23 -30.63 29.18
CA THR A 201 11.81 -30.97 29.18
C THR A 201 11.37 -31.34 27.77
N ASP A 202 10.52 -32.36 27.66
CA ASP A 202 9.93 -32.79 26.40
C ASP A 202 8.51 -32.24 26.27
N PHE A 203 8.20 -31.60 25.14
CA PHE A 203 6.86 -31.23 24.72
C PHE A 203 6.39 -32.21 23.64
N VAL A 204 5.25 -32.87 23.84
CA VAL A 204 4.85 -34.04 23.04
C VAL A 204 3.51 -33.77 22.35
N LEU A 205 3.44 -34.11 21.07
CA LEU A 205 2.26 -33.99 20.22
C LEU A 205 1.97 -35.37 19.62
N LEU A 206 0.79 -35.92 19.89
CA LEU A 206 0.34 -37.23 19.42
C LEU A 206 -0.90 -37.05 18.55
N ALA A 207 -0.84 -37.49 17.31
CA ALA A 207 -1.95 -37.45 16.36
C ALA A 207 -2.08 -38.81 15.67
N PRO A 208 -2.37 -39.89 16.42
CA PRO A 208 -2.51 -41.21 15.81
C PRO A 208 -3.59 -41.15 14.72
N ASP A 209 -3.39 -41.94 13.66
CA ASP A 209 -4.25 -41.99 12.48
C ASP A 209 -4.23 -40.75 11.58
N VAL A 210 -3.37 -39.75 11.83
CA VAL A 210 -3.14 -38.65 10.88
C VAL A 210 -2.67 -39.19 9.53
N SER A 211 -3.28 -38.70 8.46
CA SER A 211 -2.96 -39.12 7.10
C SER A 211 -3.43 -38.09 6.07
N ASP A 212 -3.16 -38.33 4.79
CA ASP A 212 -3.69 -37.52 3.68
C ASP A 212 -5.23 -37.49 3.65
N GLU A 213 -5.89 -38.50 4.25
CA GLU A 213 -7.35 -38.55 4.39
C GLU A 213 -7.82 -37.97 5.75
N ASN A 214 -7.13 -38.30 6.84
CA ASN A 214 -7.48 -37.87 8.20
C ASN A 214 -6.60 -36.70 8.66
N TYR A 215 -6.96 -35.47 8.29
CA TYR A 215 -6.24 -34.26 8.70
C TYR A 215 -7.12 -33.26 9.45
N TYR A 216 -8.41 -33.55 9.68
CA TYR A 216 -9.23 -32.71 10.54
C TYR A 216 -9.06 -33.13 12.00
N VAL A 217 -8.87 -32.15 12.88
CA VAL A 217 -8.85 -32.37 14.33
C VAL A 217 -10.30 -32.36 14.83
N SER A 218 -10.74 -33.50 15.36
CA SER A 218 -12.06 -33.67 15.97
C SER A 218 -12.09 -33.13 17.40
N GLU A 219 -11.14 -33.58 18.22
CA GLU A 219 -11.02 -33.33 19.65
C GLU A 219 -9.54 -33.28 20.04
N VAL A 220 -9.24 -32.57 21.13
CA VAL A 220 -7.87 -32.44 21.66
C VAL A 220 -7.88 -32.69 23.17
N TRP A 221 -6.84 -33.36 23.66
CA TRP A 221 -6.59 -33.54 25.08
C TRP A 221 -5.21 -33.01 25.44
N LYS A 222 -5.11 -32.39 26.61
CA LYS A 222 -3.86 -31.97 27.22
C LYS A 222 -3.66 -32.76 28.52
N ASN A 223 -2.63 -33.60 28.58
CA ASN A 223 -2.36 -34.48 29.73
C ASN A 223 -3.62 -35.24 30.20
N ASP A 224 -4.27 -35.97 29.28
CA ASP A 224 -5.52 -36.73 29.49
C ASP A 224 -6.77 -35.90 29.86
N GLN A 225 -6.71 -34.57 29.76
CA GLN A 225 -7.85 -33.69 30.02
C GLN A 225 -8.35 -33.05 28.72
N GLU A 226 -9.66 -33.03 28.52
CA GLU A 226 -10.29 -32.37 27.37
C GLU A 226 -9.80 -30.92 27.23
N TYR A 227 -9.44 -30.56 26.01
CA TYR A 227 -8.87 -29.27 25.66
C TYR A 227 -9.59 -28.71 24.43
N PRO A 228 -10.70 -27.97 24.62
CA PRO A 228 -11.55 -27.55 23.50
C PRO A 228 -10.99 -26.35 22.72
N TYR A 229 -9.83 -25.82 23.11
CA TYR A 229 -9.29 -24.58 22.55
C TYR A 229 -8.62 -24.81 21.20
N SER A 230 -8.88 -23.92 20.23
CA SER A 230 -8.23 -23.89 18.91
C SER A 230 -6.86 -23.20 18.91
N TYR A 231 -6.21 -23.12 20.07
CA TYR A 231 -4.87 -22.58 20.27
C TYR A 231 -4.20 -23.26 21.46
N ILE A 232 -2.87 -23.25 21.52
CA ILE A 232 -2.09 -23.62 22.70
C ILE A 232 -1.33 -22.41 23.25
N SER A 233 -1.03 -22.41 24.55
CA SER A 233 -0.25 -21.34 25.17
C SER A 233 1.25 -21.65 25.20
N TYR A 234 2.08 -20.60 25.31
CA TYR A 234 3.51 -20.77 25.58
C TYR A 234 3.75 -21.55 26.88
N GLU A 235 2.91 -21.36 27.89
CA GLU A 235 2.99 -22.05 29.17
C GLU A 235 2.72 -23.57 29.02
N ASP A 236 1.86 -23.98 28.09
CA ASP A 236 1.64 -25.39 27.76
C ASP A 236 2.91 -26.02 27.16
N ILE A 237 3.57 -25.31 26.24
CA ILE A 237 4.84 -25.74 25.64
C ILE A 237 5.93 -25.80 26.72
N ALA A 238 6.13 -24.71 27.46
CA ALA A 238 7.21 -24.57 28.44
C ALA A 238 7.09 -25.52 29.64
N SER A 239 5.91 -26.06 29.91
CA SER A 239 5.69 -27.07 30.96
C SER A 239 5.87 -28.52 30.47
N GLY A 240 6.13 -28.72 29.17
CA GLY A 240 6.25 -30.05 28.58
C GLY A 240 4.92 -30.80 28.54
N ALA A 241 3.81 -30.11 28.24
CA ALA A 241 2.51 -30.75 28.13
C ALA A 241 2.52 -31.79 26.99
N GLU A 242 1.77 -32.87 27.19
CA GLU A 242 1.43 -33.81 26.13
C GLU A 242 0.06 -33.42 25.56
N PHE A 243 0.00 -33.25 24.23
CA PHE A 243 -1.24 -33.04 23.50
C PHE A 243 -1.57 -34.25 22.64
N TYR A 244 -2.79 -34.76 22.76
CA TYR A 244 -3.35 -35.79 21.89
C TYR A 244 -4.40 -35.15 20.98
N PHE A 245 -4.32 -35.41 19.68
CA PHE A 245 -5.24 -34.96 18.64
C PHE A 245 -5.98 -36.16 18.06
N ASP A 246 -7.32 -36.16 18.16
CA ASP A 246 -8.15 -37.15 17.48
C ASP A 246 -8.37 -36.71 16.03
N MET A 247 -7.88 -37.51 15.09
CA MET A 247 -7.82 -37.17 13.67
C MET A 247 -8.93 -37.87 12.88
N ILE A 248 -9.70 -37.12 12.11
CA ILE A 248 -10.84 -37.62 11.33
C ILE A 248 -10.81 -37.10 9.89
N ALA A 249 -11.53 -37.81 9.00
CA ALA A 249 -11.58 -37.50 7.57
C ALA A 249 -12.55 -36.37 7.20
N GLU A 250 -13.59 -36.16 7.98
CA GLU A 250 -14.63 -35.15 7.73
C GLU A 250 -14.53 -34.04 8.80
N PRO A 251 -14.78 -32.78 8.46
CA PRO A 251 -14.59 -31.68 9.40
C PRO A 251 -15.55 -31.74 10.60
N ASN A 252 -15.01 -31.59 11.82
CA ASN A 252 -15.83 -31.26 12.99
C ASN A 252 -16.01 -29.75 13.08
N GLU A 253 -17.14 -29.24 12.58
CA GLU A 253 -17.45 -27.80 12.63
C GLU A 253 -17.68 -27.25 14.05
N ASN A 254 -17.76 -28.11 15.08
CA ASN A 254 -17.93 -27.69 16.47
C ASN A 254 -16.60 -27.48 17.21
N PHE A 255 -15.47 -27.96 16.67
CA PHE A 255 -14.17 -27.79 17.33
C PHE A 255 -13.73 -26.32 17.29
N GLY A 256 -13.47 -25.73 18.46
CA GLY A 256 -13.10 -24.31 18.59
C GLY A 256 -14.21 -23.34 18.15
N LEU A 257 -15.48 -23.79 18.19
CA LEU A 257 -16.61 -22.97 17.77
C LEU A 257 -17.02 -21.96 18.83
N ASP A 258 -16.95 -22.27 20.13
CA ASP A 258 -17.37 -21.31 21.16
C ASP A 258 -16.38 -20.12 21.23
N PRO A 259 -16.83 -18.86 21.35
CA PRO A 259 -15.93 -17.72 21.48
C PRO A 259 -14.89 -17.83 22.61
N SER A 260 -15.18 -18.57 23.68
CA SER A 260 -14.24 -18.82 24.78
C SER A 260 -13.16 -19.86 24.46
N GLU A 261 -13.33 -20.62 23.37
CA GLU A 261 -12.44 -21.68 22.89
C GLU A 261 -11.54 -21.19 21.73
N ARG A 262 -11.68 -19.94 21.30
CA ARG A 262 -10.96 -19.35 20.17
C ARG A 262 -9.74 -18.55 20.62
N PRO A 263 -8.70 -18.41 19.78
CA PRO A 263 -7.70 -17.39 20.00
C PRO A 263 -8.35 -16.00 19.95
N VAL A 264 -7.88 -15.08 20.79
CA VAL A 264 -8.38 -13.70 20.82
C VAL A 264 -7.21 -12.75 20.67
N SER A 265 -7.32 -11.87 19.68
CA SER A 265 -6.38 -10.78 19.47
C SER A 265 -7.19 -9.51 19.31
N ALA A 266 -7.19 -8.69 20.35
CA ALA A 266 -8.01 -7.49 20.45
C ALA A 266 -7.23 -6.38 21.14
N ILE A 267 -7.42 -5.15 20.64
CA ILE A 267 -6.93 -3.95 21.31
C ILE A 267 -8.11 -3.20 21.93
N GLU A 268 -8.08 -3.00 23.24
CA GLU A 268 -9.11 -2.25 23.96
C GLU A 268 -8.96 -0.72 23.81
N GLY A 269 -10.01 0.02 24.19
CA GLY A 269 -10.01 1.48 24.28
C GLY A 269 -10.56 2.22 23.06
N ASP A 270 -10.97 3.46 23.27
CA ASP A 270 -11.58 4.28 22.22
C ASP A 270 -10.59 4.64 21.12
N PHE A 271 -11.07 4.57 19.89
CA PHE A 271 -10.35 5.05 18.71
C PHE A 271 -11.37 5.69 17.76
N VAL A 272 -10.97 6.77 17.12
CA VAL A 272 -11.79 7.47 16.12
C VAL A 272 -10.93 7.60 14.88
N GLU A 273 -11.38 6.96 13.80
CA GLU A 273 -10.69 6.97 12.51
C GLU A 273 -10.60 8.38 11.95
N ASN A 274 -9.47 8.67 11.30
CA ASN A 274 -9.27 9.92 10.60
C ASN A 274 -10.28 10.07 9.43
N PRO A 275 -10.88 11.26 9.24
CA PRO A 275 -11.67 11.54 8.06
C PRO A 275 -10.80 11.53 6.79
N TRP A 276 -11.45 11.42 5.64
CA TRP A 276 -10.82 11.56 4.33
C TRP A 276 -11.50 12.66 3.51
N VAL A 277 -10.75 13.19 2.54
CA VAL A 277 -11.23 14.19 1.58
C VAL A 277 -11.60 13.49 0.28
N ASN A 278 -12.85 13.63 -0.14
CA ASN A 278 -13.33 13.16 -1.43
C ASN A 278 -13.25 14.31 -2.44
N VAL A 279 -12.37 14.15 -3.41
CA VAL A 279 -12.20 15.07 -4.52
C VAL A 279 -11.69 14.28 -5.73
N ALA A 280 -12.07 14.69 -6.94
CA ALA A 280 -11.66 14.00 -8.16
C ALA A 280 -10.13 14.06 -8.37
N ASN A 281 -9.53 15.22 -8.12
CA ASN A 281 -8.08 15.45 -8.18
C ASN A 281 -7.68 16.45 -7.09
N SER A 282 -6.43 16.40 -6.65
CA SER A 282 -5.84 17.43 -5.78
C SER A 282 -5.72 18.81 -6.46
N MET A 283 -6.12 18.91 -7.73
CA MET A 283 -5.96 20.09 -8.56
C MET A 283 -7.23 20.44 -9.33
N PHE A 284 -7.45 21.72 -9.58
CA PHE A 284 -8.64 22.21 -10.27
C PHE A 284 -8.43 23.54 -11.01
N LEU A 285 -9.21 23.81 -12.06
CA LEU A 285 -9.08 25.03 -12.88
C LEU A 285 -9.84 26.24 -12.30
N GLN A 286 -11.16 26.11 -12.19
CA GLN A 286 -12.02 27.23 -11.75
C GLN A 286 -12.49 27.03 -10.32
N SER A 287 -13.06 25.86 -10.06
CA SER A 287 -13.55 25.46 -8.76
C SER A 287 -13.58 23.95 -8.65
N VAL A 288 -13.63 23.46 -7.41
CA VAL A 288 -13.80 22.04 -7.12
C VAL A 288 -14.80 21.86 -6.00
N GLU A 289 -15.69 20.89 -6.16
CA GLU A 289 -16.55 20.44 -5.08
C GLU A 289 -15.76 19.44 -4.22
N VAL A 290 -15.81 19.64 -2.91
CA VAL A 290 -15.16 18.81 -1.92
C VAL A 290 -16.21 18.26 -0.98
N SER A 291 -16.14 16.97 -0.68
CA SER A 291 -16.87 16.35 0.42
C SER A 291 -15.91 15.64 1.37
N LEU A 292 -16.33 15.46 2.62
CA LEU A 292 -15.57 14.75 3.64
C LEU A 292 -16.26 13.44 3.99
N GLY A 293 -15.49 12.38 4.19
CA GLY A 293 -15.99 11.08 4.63
C GLY A 293 -15.39 10.65 5.97
N ALA A 294 -16.13 9.81 6.69
CA ALA A 294 -15.75 9.21 7.96
C ALA A 294 -16.13 7.73 7.96
N MET A 295 -15.44 6.93 8.77
CA MET A 295 -15.68 5.49 8.90
C MET A 295 -17.07 5.21 9.47
N ASP A 296 -17.38 5.89 10.57
CA ASP A 296 -18.65 5.80 11.26
C ASP A 296 -19.53 7.00 10.84
N PRO A 297 -20.76 6.77 10.35
CA PRO A 297 -21.69 7.84 9.99
C PRO A 297 -22.13 8.70 11.19
N GLU A 298 -21.96 8.24 12.43
CA GLU A 298 -22.29 8.99 13.65
C GLU A 298 -21.19 9.98 14.05
N TYR A 299 -19.99 9.90 13.45
CA TYR A 299 -18.92 10.84 13.76
C TYR A 299 -19.25 12.26 13.29
N ARG A 300 -18.99 13.24 14.17
CA ARG A 300 -18.95 14.64 13.80
C ARG A 300 -17.63 14.94 13.10
N ILE A 301 -17.69 15.34 11.84
CA ILE A 301 -16.52 15.81 11.11
C ILE A 301 -16.39 17.31 11.33
N TRP A 302 -15.24 17.73 11.85
CA TRP A 302 -14.85 19.13 11.98
C TRP A 302 -13.80 19.46 10.92
N TYR A 303 -13.92 20.61 10.26
CA TYR A 303 -12.96 21.02 9.24
C TYR A 303 -12.65 22.52 9.26
N SER A 304 -11.48 22.89 8.78
CA SER A 304 -11.12 24.27 8.44
C SER A 304 -10.54 24.33 7.04
N VAL A 305 -10.64 25.50 6.41
CA VAL A 305 -10.07 25.78 5.08
C VAL A 305 -9.18 27.01 5.20
N GLU A 306 -7.93 26.88 4.78
CA GLU A 306 -6.92 27.94 4.84
C GLU A 306 -6.33 28.16 3.43
N PRO A 307 -6.31 29.39 2.89
CA PRO A 307 -5.66 29.66 1.61
C PRO A 307 -4.14 29.37 1.66
N LEU A 308 -3.59 28.75 0.61
CA LEU A 308 -2.15 28.42 0.56
C LEU A 308 -1.26 29.65 0.26
N ASP A 309 -1.71 30.57 -0.60
CA ASP A 309 -0.87 31.63 -1.19
C ASP A 309 -1.11 33.03 -0.59
N GLY A 310 -1.53 33.12 0.68
CA GLY A 310 -1.82 34.42 1.32
C GLY A 310 -3.01 35.17 0.73
N ALA A 311 -3.81 34.52 -0.13
CA ALA A 311 -5.08 35.03 -0.62
C ALA A 311 -6.03 35.29 0.57
N LYS A 312 -6.88 36.32 0.46
CA LYS A 312 -7.83 36.65 1.53
C LYS A 312 -8.74 35.45 1.78
N ALA A 313 -8.72 35.00 3.03
CA ALA A 313 -9.72 34.17 3.65
C ALA A 313 -11.14 34.39 3.08
N GLY A 314 -11.70 33.37 2.43
CA GLY A 314 -13.15 33.25 2.32
C GLY A 314 -13.77 33.02 3.71
N SER A 315 -15.06 33.27 3.89
CA SER A 315 -15.73 32.97 5.17
C SER A 315 -15.49 31.52 5.60
N GLY A 316 -14.84 31.31 6.76
CA GLY A 316 -14.49 29.99 7.30
C GLY A 316 -13.03 29.75 7.67
N THR A 317 -12.17 30.79 7.70
CA THR A 317 -10.74 30.62 7.99
C THR A 317 -10.38 30.61 9.48
N GLY A 318 -9.56 29.63 9.86
CA GLY A 318 -8.80 29.57 11.11
C GLY A 318 -9.35 28.57 12.12
N ASP A 319 -10.65 28.67 12.41
CA ASP A 319 -11.31 27.79 13.37
C ASP A 319 -11.99 26.61 12.68
N PHE A 320 -11.94 25.44 13.32
CA PHE A 320 -12.67 24.26 12.87
C PHE A 320 -14.18 24.49 12.99
N GLN A 321 -14.91 24.25 11.91
CA GLN A 321 -16.38 24.29 11.85
C GLN A 321 -16.95 22.89 11.58
N LEU A 322 -18.19 22.68 11.99
CA LEU A 322 -18.88 21.41 11.76
C LEU A 322 -19.19 21.24 10.26
N TYR A 323 -18.84 20.08 9.72
CA TYR A 323 -19.17 19.70 8.34
C TYR A 323 -20.65 19.30 8.25
N THR A 324 -21.40 19.99 7.39
CA THR A 324 -22.84 19.76 7.17
C THR A 324 -23.17 19.29 5.76
N GLY A 325 -22.17 19.24 4.87
CA GLY A 325 -22.33 18.81 3.48
C GLY A 325 -21.20 19.33 2.58
N PRO A 326 -21.18 18.92 1.31
CA PRO A 326 -20.15 19.32 0.36
C PRO A 326 -20.03 20.84 0.23
N PHE A 327 -18.81 21.31 -0.03
CA PHE A 327 -18.50 22.73 -0.22
C PHE A 327 -17.62 22.95 -1.44
N THR A 328 -17.66 24.15 -1.99
CA THR A 328 -16.89 24.51 -3.20
C THR A 328 -15.68 25.34 -2.85
N LEU A 329 -14.51 24.93 -3.34
CA LEU A 329 -13.30 25.73 -3.32
C LEU A 329 -13.10 26.41 -4.67
N LYS A 330 -12.63 27.66 -4.64
CA LYS A 330 -12.34 28.47 -5.83
C LYS A 330 -10.89 28.92 -5.91
N GLU A 331 -10.11 28.72 -4.85
CA GLU A 331 -8.72 29.12 -4.73
C GLU A 331 -7.91 28.01 -4.07
N SER A 332 -6.59 27.96 -4.34
CA SER A 332 -5.65 27.02 -3.70
C SER A 332 -5.80 27.08 -2.18
N SER A 333 -6.11 25.93 -1.57
CA SER A 333 -6.47 25.85 -0.15
C SER A 333 -5.94 24.59 0.50
N ARG A 334 -5.55 24.70 1.76
CA ARG A 334 -5.35 23.58 2.68
C ARG A 334 -6.64 23.32 3.43
N ILE A 335 -7.08 22.07 3.41
CA ILE A 335 -8.18 21.55 4.22
C ILE A 335 -7.55 20.82 5.39
N ARG A 336 -8.04 21.08 6.60
CA ARG A 336 -7.68 20.35 7.81
C ARG A 336 -8.96 19.79 8.38
N CYS A 337 -9.03 18.50 8.68
CA CYS A 337 -10.24 17.89 9.24
C CYS A 337 -9.94 16.80 10.28
N TYR A 338 -10.84 16.63 11.25
CA TYR A 338 -10.80 15.53 12.22
C TYR A 338 -12.22 15.05 12.51
N CYS A 339 -12.34 13.80 12.98
CA CYS A 339 -13.59 13.20 13.46
C CYS A 339 -13.66 13.29 14.98
N GLU A 340 -14.87 13.44 15.50
CA GLU A 340 -15.18 13.39 16.93
C GLU A 340 -16.41 12.49 17.16
N ASN A 341 -16.30 11.52 18.07
CA ASN A 341 -17.41 10.65 18.44
C ASN A 341 -18.31 11.29 19.53
N GLU A 342 -19.38 10.60 19.93
CA GLU A 342 -20.31 11.08 20.97
C GLU A 342 -19.64 11.30 22.34
N SER A 343 -18.58 10.54 22.62
CA SER A 343 -17.77 10.63 23.83
C SER A 343 -16.68 11.71 23.78
N TRP A 344 -16.68 12.57 22.76
CA TRP A 344 -15.71 13.66 22.56
C TRP A 344 -14.27 13.20 22.30
N PHE A 345 -14.07 11.93 21.96
CA PHE A 345 -12.78 11.44 21.52
C PHE A 345 -12.52 11.91 20.09
N ARG A 346 -11.28 12.33 19.81
CA ARG A 346 -10.90 12.94 18.53
C ARG A 346 -9.86 12.11 17.79
N SER A 347 -10.05 12.01 16.48
CA SER A 347 -9.03 11.51 15.56
C SER A 347 -7.82 12.46 15.50
N HIS A 348 -6.77 12.06 14.79
CA HIS A 348 -5.76 13.03 14.38
C HIS A 348 -6.32 13.94 13.28
N ILE A 349 -5.65 15.08 13.06
CA ILE A 349 -5.99 15.98 11.96
C ILE A 349 -5.45 15.38 10.66
N THR A 350 -6.34 15.14 9.71
CA THR A 350 -6.03 14.89 8.31
C THR A 350 -5.82 16.25 7.63
N GLU A 351 -4.76 16.38 6.83
CA GLU A 351 -4.51 17.57 6.02
C GLU A 351 -4.50 17.21 4.53
N SER A 352 -5.14 18.06 3.73
CA SER A 352 -5.21 17.95 2.27
C SER A 352 -4.97 19.30 1.62
N GLU A 353 -3.93 19.42 0.80
CA GLU A 353 -3.71 20.60 -0.04
C GLU A 353 -4.35 20.42 -1.41
N LEU A 354 -5.25 21.32 -1.78
CA LEU A 354 -5.85 21.39 -3.12
C LEU A 354 -5.39 22.65 -3.82
N ARG A 355 -4.87 22.53 -5.05
CA ARG A 355 -4.27 23.64 -5.78
C ARG A 355 -5.09 24.02 -7.00
N LYS A 356 -5.31 25.33 -7.15
CA LYS A 356 -5.88 25.89 -8.35
C LYS A 356 -4.80 26.02 -9.40
N ILE A 357 -5.02 25.42 -10.55
CA ILE A 357 -4.11 25.50 -11.70
C ILE A 357 -4.24 26.92 -12.27
N GLY A 358 -3.11 27.63 -12.34
CA GLY A 358 -3.06 29.01 -12.84
C GLY A 358 -3.22 29.12 -14.36
N SER A 359 -3.06 28.02 -15.08
CA SER A 359 -3.15 27.95 -16.54
C SER A 359 -4.44 27.28 -17.02
N THR A 360 -4.99 27.70 -18.15
CA THR A 360 -6.13 27.04 -18.83
C THR A 360 -5.65 26.11 -19.95
N TYR A 361 -4.38 25.70 -19.89
CA TYR A 361 -3.73 24.96 -20.95
C TYR A 361 -4.31 23.56 -21.10
N ASN A 362 -4.31 23.04 -22.33
CA ASN A 362 -4.57 21.63 -22.56
C ASN A 362 -3.25 20.91 -22.82
N VAL A 363 -3.02 19.81 -22.11
CA VAL A 363 -1.88 18.93 -22.35
C VAL A 363 -2.34 17.69 -23.09
N THR A 364 -1.63 17.32 -24.16
CA THR A 364 -1.78 16.06 -24.87
C THR A 364 -0.49 15.28 -24.74
N ILE A 365 -0.48 14.26 -23.90
CA ILE A 365 0.69 13.41 -23.70
C ILE A 365 0.64 12.30 -24.74
N LYS A 366 1.74 12.13 -25.50
CA LYS A 366 1.80 11.14 -26.59
C LYS A 366 2.10 9.74 -26.09
N GLU A 367 2.84 9.65 -25.00
CA GLU A 367 3.19 8.38 -24.36
C GLU A 367 2.53 8.23 -23.01
N LYS A 368 2.11 7.02 -22.67
CA LYS A 368 1.48 6.78 -21.37
C LYS A 368 2.53 6.76 -20.27
N TYR A 369 2.44 7.67 -19.30
CA TYR A 369 3.20 7.61 -18.06
C TYR A 369 2.80 6.39 -17.23
N SER A 370 3.68 5.98 -16.32
CA SER A 370 3.40 4.93 -15.35
C SER A 370 2.22 5.32 -14.47
N ARG A 371 1.26 4.41 -14.27
CA ARG A 371 0.12 4.64 -13.35
C ARG A 371 0.57 5.05 -11.95
N GLN A 372 1.73 4.54 -11.56
CA GLN A 372 2.37 4.81 -10.28
C GLN A 372 2.90 6.25 -10.12
N TYR A 373 3.33 6.86 -11.23
CA TYR A 373 3.99 8.16 -11.27
C TYR A 373 3.22 9.02 -12.26
N SER A 374 2.04 9.49 -11.84
CA SER A 374 1.12 10.26 -12.69
C SER A 374 1.21 11.76 -12.49
N ALA A 375 1.87 12.24 -11.42
CA ALA A 375 1.79 13.64 -10.98
C ALA A 375 0.35 14.17 -10.87
N GLY A 376 -0.62 13.33 -10.49
CA GLY A 376 -2.02 13.75 -10.46
C GLY A 376 -2.70 13.84 -11.84
N GLY A 377 -2.10 13.24 -12.88
CA GLY A 377 -2.67 13.10 -14.21
C GLY A 377 -2.05 14.05 -15.24
N ASP A 378 -2.72 14.21 -16.38
CA ASP A 378 -2.16 14.89 -17.57
C ASP A 378 -1.78 16.36 -17.33
N LEU A 379 -2.45 17.03 -16.38
CA LEU A 379 -2.16 18.41 -16.03
C LEU A 379 -0.94 18.59 -15.11
N GLY A 380 -0.35 17.50 -14.60
CA GLY A 380 0.84 17.55 -13.73
C GLY A 380 2.11 18.13 -14.38
N LEU A 381 2.04 18.47 -15.67
CA LEU A 381 3.12 19.13 -16.41
C LEU A 381 2.92 20.65 -16.51
N VAL A 382 1.77 21.19 -16.09
CA VAL A 382 1.42 22.62 -16.21
C VAL A 382 0.60 23.11 -15.02
N ASP A 383 0.67 22.41 -13.89
CA ASP A 383 -0.15 22.63 -12.71
C ASP A 383 0.42 23.69 -11.75
N GLY A 384 1.69 24.08 -11.93
CA GLY A 384 2.40 25.01 -11.06
C GLY A 384 3.02 24.35 -9.82
N ILE A 385 2.99 23.03 -9.71
CA ILE A 385 3.47 22.23 -8.57
C ILE A 385 4.79 21.58 -8.93
N ARG A 386 5.83 21.92 -8.17
CA ARG A 386 7.16 21.32 -8.33
C ARG A 386 7.29 20.02 -7.56
N GLY A 387 7.71 18.97 -8.26
CA GLY A 387 8.12 17.71 -7.66
C GLY A 387 9.28 17.91 -6.68
N SER A 388 9.30 17.11 -5.61
CA SER A 388 10.40 17.12 -4.63
C SER A 388 11.43 16.05 -4.96
N VAL A 389 12.65 16.16 -4.40
CA VAL A 389 13.68 15.11 -4.53
C VAL A 389 13.20 13.76 -3.99
N ASN A 390 12.26 13.76 -3.03
CA ASN A 390 11.56 12.54 -2.62
C ASN A 390 10.38 12.30 -3.57
N PHE A 391 10.64 11.54 -4.63
CA PHE A 391 9.64 11.27 -5.66
C PHE A 391 8.41 10.50 -5.17
N ARG A 392 8.52 9.80 -4.02
CA ARG A 392 7.41 9.02 -3.43
C ARG A 392 6.24 9.89 -2.96
N LEU A 393 6.44 11.20 -2.87
CA LEU A 393 5.37 12.16 -2.58
C LEU A 393 4.45 12.40 -3.79
N GLY A 394 4.75 11.82 -4.96
CA GLY A 394 3.82 11.74 -6.09
C GLY A 394 3.87 12.89 -7.09
N GLY A 395 4.77 13.86 -6.93
CA GLY A 395 4.86 15.05 -7.80
C GLY A 395 5.62 14.87 -9.12
N TRP A 396 5.69 13.66 -9.67
CA TRP A 396 6.45 13.38 -10.90
C TRP A 396 5.67 12.49 -11.86
N GLN A 397 5.73 12.82 -13.16
CA GLN A 397 5.33 11.89 -14.21
C GLN A 397 6.51 11.00 -14.60
N GLY A 398 6.33 9.68 -14.49
CA GLY A 398 7.38 8.70 -14.74
C GLY A 398 7.17 7.92 -16.04
N TYR A 399 8.17 7.92 -16.92
CA TYR A 399 8.15 7.24 -18.21
C TYR A 399 9.26 6.21 -18.30
N GLN A 400 8.91 4.92 -18.32
CA GLN A 400 9.90 3.84 -18.47
C GLN A 400 9.93 3.33 -19.91
N ARG A 401 11.13 2.99 -20.41
CA ARG A 401 11.37 2.35 -21.72
C ARG A 401 11.02 3.20 -22.95
N LYS A 402 10.54 4.42 -22.75
CA LYS A 402 10.06 5.30 -23.80
C LYS A 402 10.64 6.69 -23.62
N ASP A 403 10.81 7.37 -24.75
CA ASP A 403 11.04 8.81 -24.76
C ASP A 403 9.75 9.52 -24.30
N PHE A 404 9.89 10.72 -23.77
CA PHE A 404 8.75 11.56 -23.39
C PHE A 404 8.42 12.50 -24.54
N GLU A 405 7.13 12.66 -24.85
CA GLU A 405 6.63 13.70 -25.75
C GLU A 405 5.25 14.18 -25.30
N ASP A 406 5.09 15.51 -25.22
CA ASP A 406 3.82 16.16 -24.95
C ASP A 406 3.55 17.32 -25.92
N ILE A 407 2.30 17.76 -25.97
CA ILE A 407 1.87 18.97 -26.66
C ILE A 407 1.00 19.78 -25.71
N ILE A 408 1.36 21.03 -25.48
CA ILE A 408 0.64 22.00 -24.66
C ILE A 408 -0.02 23.02 -25.58
N ASP A 409 -1.35 23.12 -25.56
CA ASP A 409 -2.13 24.21 -26.17
C ASP A 409 -2.35 25.32 -25.14
N LEU A 410 -1.73 26.48 -25.37
CA LEU A 410 -1.83 27.68 -24.53
C LEU A 410 -3.20 28.36 -24.63
N LYS A 411 -4.11 27.84 -25.48
CA LYS A 411 -5.44 28.37 -25.82
C LYS A 411 -5.45 29.64 -26.65
N GLU A 412 -4.45 30.47 -26.49
CA GLU A 412 -4.23 31.70 -27.24
C GLU A 412 -2.76 31.82 -27.62
N ALA A 413 -2.48 32.59 -28.68
CA ALA A 413 -1.11 32.91 -29.06
C ALA A 413 -0.47 33.82 -28.01
N ARG A 414 0.75 33.50 -27.61
CA ARG A 414 1.52 34.23 -26.61
C ARG A 414 2.96 34.39 -27.07
N GLN A 415 3.59 35.48 -26.64
CA GLN A 415 5.04 35.63 -26.81
C GLN A 415 5.75 34.66 -25.86
N VAL A 416 6.62 33.82 -26.40
CA VAL A 416 7.39 32.83 -25.65
C VAL A 416 8.87 33.14 -25.79
N THR A 417 9.51 33.45 -24.68
CA THR A 417 10.90 33.88 -24.59
C THR A 417 11.80 32.80 -23.99
N LYS A 418 11.23 31.89 -23.19
CA LYS A 418 11.96 30.76 -22.58
C LYS A 418 11.06 29.55 -22.41
N LEU A 419 11.65 28.37 -22.56
CA LEU A 419 11.02 27.09 -22.31
C LEU A 419 11.95 26.22 -21.45
N ALA A 420 11.42 25.52 -20.45
CA ALA A 420 12.16 24.51 -19.70
C ALA A 420 11.25 23.36 -19.27
N ALA A 421 11.86 22.21 -18.96
CA ALA A 421 11.18 21.08 -18.33
C ALA A 421 11.90 20.73 -17.03
N GLY A 422 11.14 20.56 -15.95
CA GLY A 422 11.66 20.04 -14.70
C GLY A 422 11.95 18.54 -14.82
N VAL A 423 13.12 18.12 -14.35
CA VAL A 423 13.56 16.72 -14.41
C VAL A 423 14.27 16.30 -13.14
N LEU A 424 14.12 15.03 -12.77
CA LEU A 424 14.76 14.42 -11.60
C LEU A 424 15.85 13.42 -12.02
N GLN A 425 16.95 13.38 -11.27
CA GLN A 425 17.87 12.25 -11.19
C GLN A 425 17.82 11.66 -9.78
N ASP A 426 17.58 10.36 -9.70
CA ASP A 426 17.76 9.52 -8.50
C ASP A 426 18.06 8.10 -8.98
N MET A 427 19.31 7.90 -9.40
CA MET A 427 19.67 6.71 -10.15
C MET A 427 19.63 5.42 -9.32
N LYS A 428 19.70 5.53 -7.99
CA LYS A 428 19.48 4.39 -7.08
C LYS A 428 18.15 3.68 -7.39
N TYR A 429 17.13 4.43 -7.77
CA TYR A 429 15.79 3.94 -8.14
C TYR A 429 15.53 3.98 -9.64
N TRP A 430 16.59 3.94 -10.44
CA TRP A 430 16.56 3.85 -11.89
C TRP A 430 16.02 5.09 -12.60
N ILE A 431 16.02 6.24 -11.92
CA ILE A 431 15.58 7.52 -12.46
C ILE A 431 16.80 8.28 -12.96
N TRP A 432 16.95 8.39 -14.28
CA TRP A 432 17.99 9.20 -14.90
C TRP A 432 17.36 10.41 -15.58
N MET A 433 18.08 11.53 -15.55
CA MET A 433 17.72 12.65 -16.40
C MET A 433 17.73 12.23 -17.88
N PRO A 434 16.86 12.85 -18.70
CA PRO A 434 16.87 12.60 -20.12
C PRO A 434 18.22 13.04 -20.71
N ARG A 435 18.70 12.32 -21.73
CA ARG A 435 19.97 12.66 -22.42
C ARG A 435 19.97 14.10 -22.94
N TYR A 436 18.80 14.55 -23.37
CA TYR A 436 18.51 15.92 -23.75
C TYR A 436 16.99 16.13 -23.78
N VAL A 437 16.59 17.40 -23.71
CA VAL A 437 15.23 17.88 -23.94
C VAL A 437 15.22 18.78 -25.16
N GLU A 438 14.19 18.67 -25.98
CA GLU A 438 13.93 19.50 -27.14
C GLU A 438 12.60 20.22 -26.99
N PHE A 439 12.57 21.44 -27.50
CA PHE A 439 11.39 22.28 -27.50
C PHE A 439 11.04 22.69 -28.93
N TYR A 440 9.75 22.72 -29.21
CA TYR A 440 9.21 23.17 -30.48
C TYR A 440 8.00 24.09 -30.25
N THR A 441 7.83 25.09 -31.12
CA THR A 441 6.71 26.03 -31.08
C THR A 441 5.85 25.91 -32.33
N SER A 442 4.56 26.23 -32.22
CA SER A 442 3.62 26.24 -33.34
C SER A 442 2.46 27.21 -33.09
N MET A 443 1.87 27.71 -34.18
CA MET A 443 0.65 28.53 -34.16
C MET A 443 -0.62 27.71 -34.47
N ASP A 444 -0.49 26.63 -35.23
CA ASP A 444 -1.60 25.82 -35.75
C ASP A 444 -1.75 24.46 -35.05
N GLY A 445 -0.73 24.00 -34.32
CA GLY A 445 -0.70 22.68 -33.68
C GLY A 445 -0.43 21.53 -34.66
N GLU A 446 -0.12 21.83 -35.92
CA GLU A 446 0.17 20.86 -36.97
C GLU A 446 1.63 20.98 -37.44
N THR A 447 2.09 22.21 -37.68
CA THR A 447 3.45 22.52 -38.12
C THR A 447 4.28 23.04 -36.95
N TYR A 448 5.26 22.26 -36.53
CA TYR A 448 6.15 22.60 -35.42
C TYR A 448 7.51 23.07 -35.89
N ARG A 449 7.94 24.21 -35.35
CA ARG A 449 9.29 24.75 -35.55
C ARG A 449 10.17 24.40 -34.36
N PHE A 450 11.38 23.94 -34.65
CA PHE A 450 12.39 23.68 -33.63
C PHE A 450 12.80 24.98 -32.93
N ALA A 451 12.72 24.99 -31.61
CA ALA A 451 13.02 26.15 -30.77
C ALA A 451 14.36 26.00 -30.01
N GLY A 452 14.75 24.77 -29.68
CA GLY A 452 16.06 24.50 -29.08
C GLY A 452 16.18 23.10 -28.49
N ARG A 453 17.42 22.71 -28.17
CA ARG A 453 17.77 21.49 -27.45
C ARG A 453 18.73 21.83 -26.32
N VAL A 454 18.54 21.19 -25.17
CA VAL A 454 19.36 21.35 -23.97
C VAL A 454 19.68 19.97 -23.38
N GLY A 455 20.92 19.78 -22.94
CA GLY A 455 21.35 18.61 -22.18
C GLY A 455 21.71 19.01 -20.74
N HIS A 456 22.29 18.07 -20.00
CA HIS A 456 22.81 18.31 -18.65
C HIS A 456 24.27 17.86 -18.53
N ASN A 457 24.95 18.35 -17.50
CA ASN A 457 26.32 17.94 -17.16
C ASN A 457 26.37 17.05 -15.91
N VAL A 458 25.22 16.61 -15.39
CA VAL A 458 25.16 15.66 -14.27
C VAL A 458 25.81 14.34 -14.68
N ALA A 459 26.73 13.85 -13.86
CA ALA A 459 27.44 12.60 -14.12
C ALA A 459 26.48 11.41 -14.08
N GLU A 460 26.71 10.44 -14.96
CA GLU A 460 25.81 9.28 -15.06
C GLU A 460 25.89 8.33 -13.86
N ASP A 461 26.94 8.45 -13.05
CA ASP A 461 27.23 7.71 -11.82
C ASP A 461 27.02 8.54 -10.54
N ASP A 462 26.36 9.69 -10.63
CA ASP A 462 26.02 10.51 -9.46
C ASP A 462 24.77 9.98 -8.74
N TYR A 463 24.99 9.40 -7.56
CA TYR A 463 23.96 8.85 -6.67
C TYR A 463 23.18 9.93 -5.91
N THR A 464 23.56 11.21 -6.01
CA THR A 464 22.90 12.31 -5.29
C THR A 464 21.58 12.66 -5.96
N PRO A 465 20.43 12.54 -5.26
CA PRO A 465 19.14 12.96 -5.80
C PRO A 465 19.12 14.47 -6.07
N GLN A 466 18.76 14.88 -7.28
CA GLN A 466 18.79 16.28 -7.69
C GLN A 466 17.79 16.60 -8.80
N ILE A 467 17.27 17.82 -8.76
CA ILE A 467 16.29 18.36 -9.71
C ILE A 467 16.94 19.45 -10.54
N HIS A 468 16.68 19.45 -11.85
CA HIS A 468 17.16 20.47 -12.77
C HIS A 468 16.01 20.96 -13.65
N ASP A 469 16.07 22.24 -14.05
CA ASP A 469 15.24 22.79 -15.11
C ASP A 469 16.05 22.83 -16.40
N LEU A 470 15.79 21.88 -17.28
CA LEU A 470 16.46 21.82 -18.58
C LEU A 470 15.71 22.72 -19.55
N GLY A 471 16.27 23.89 -19.84
CA GLY A 471 15.62 24.89 -20.67
C GLY A 471 16.47 25.56 -21.74
N VAL A 472 15.78 26.28 -22.63
CA VAL A 472 16.33 27.08 -23.72
C VAL A 472 15.73 28.48 -23.70
N THR A 473 16.56 29.48 -23.99
CA THR A 473 16.09 30.83 -24.31
C THR A 473 15.80 30.91 -25.81
N ILE A 474 14.60 31.36 -26.15
CA ILE A 474 14.09 31.35 -27.52
C ILE A 474 14.71 32.49 -28.32
N THR A 475 15.09 32.18 -29.55
CA THR A 475 15.65 33.15 -30.50
C THR A 475 14.60 33.45 -31.56
N ASP A 476 14.40 34.73 -31.90
CA ASP A 476 13.48 35.11 -32.97
C ASP A 476 13.97 34.71 -34.38
N ASP A 477 13.15 35.01 -35.38
CA ASP A 477 13.41 34.74 -36.80
C ASP A 477 14.64 35.44 -37.36
N TYR A 478 15.14 36.45 -36.65
CA TYR A 478 16.29 37.26 -37.03
C TYR A 478 17.56 36.90 -36.25
N GLY A 479 17.50 35.89 -35.37
CA GLY A 479 18.65 35.46 -34.59
C GLY A 479 18.86 36.23 -33.28
N ASN A 480 17.92 37.07 -32.85
CA ASN A 480 18.03 37.76 -31.57
C ASN A 480 17.60 36.85 -30.43
N VAL A 481 18.51 36.62 -29.48
CA VAL A 481 18.25 35.75 -28.32
C VAL A 481 17.37 36.49 -27.31
N GLY A 482 16.30 35.84 -26.84
CA GLY A 482 15.44 36.35 -25.77
C GLY A 482 14.34 37.31 -26.25
N SER A 483 14.29 37.66 -27.54
CA SER A 483 13.13 38.38 -28.10
C SER A 483 11.90 37.50 -28.22
N GLY A 484 12.10 36.17 -28.27
CA GLY A 484 11.03 35.18 -28.27
C GLY A 484 10.31 35.03 -29.61
N VAL A 485 9.35 34.11 -29.64
CA VAL A 485 8.45 33.90 -30.79
C VAL A 485 7.01 33.86 -30.31
N GLU A 486 6.09 34.31 -31.16
CA GLU A 486 4.67 34.10 -30.92
C GLU A 486 4.34 32.62 -31.15
N ALA A 487 3.72 31.98 -30.17
CA ALA A 487 3.34 30.57 -30.21
C ALA A 487 2.02 30.35 -29.47
N ARG A 488 1.22 29.41 -29.96
CA ARG A 488 0.03 28.90 -29.26
C ARG A 488 0.26 27.48 -28.74
N TYR A 489 1.07 26.69 -29.44
CA TYR A 489 1.35 25.31 -29.09
C TYR A 489 2.83 25.13 -28.79
N ILE A 490 3.11 24.42 -27.69
CA ILE A 490 4.46 24.00 -27.31
C ILE A 490 4.50 22.48 -27.40
N LYS A 491 5.57 21.92 -27.98
CA LYS A 491 5.85 20.48 -27.91
C LYS A 491 7.17 20.27 -27.20
N VAL A 492 7.17 19.44 -26.17
CA VAL A 492 8.40 19.04 -25.45
C VAL A 492 8.70 17.59 -25.79
N PHE A 493 9.96 17.30 -26.09
CA PHE A 493 10.46 15.94 -26.28
C PHE A 493 11.67 15.70 -25.37
N ALA A 494 11.69 14.61 -24.62
CA ALA A 494 12.85 14.24 -23.80
C ALA A 494 13.33 12.83 -24.12
N LYS A 495 14.63 12.71 -24.42
CA LYS A 495 15.25 11.45 -24.82
C LYS A 495 15.59 10.60 -23.60
N ASN A 496 15.05 9.38 -23.54
CA ASN A 496 15.29 8.47 -22.42
C ASN A 496 16.76 8.04 -22.36
N TYR A 497 17.27 7.88 -21.13
CA TYR A 497 18.63 7.39 -20.89
C TYR A 497 18.87 6.01 -21.52
N GLY A 498 17.85 5.15 -21.52
CA GLY A 498 17.83 3.83 -22.14
C GLY A 498 18.10 2.70 -21.14
N LYS A 499 19.01 1.79 -21.51
CA LYS A 499 19.40 0.66 -20.67
C LYS A 499 20.30 1.09 -19.53
N ILE A 500 20.01 0.57 -18.34
CA ILE A 500 20.79 0.83 -17.13
C ILE A 500 22.19 0.22 -17.30
N PRO A 501 23.28 0.97 -17.02
CA PRO A 501 24.65 0.52 -17.27
C PRO A 501 25.04 -0.71 -16.43
N LYS A 502 26.02 -1.46 -16.91
CA LYS A 502 26.51 -2.70 -16.25
C LYS A 502 27.05 -2.50 -14.84
N TRP A 503 27.53 -1.29 -14.52
CA TRP A 503 28.10 -0.97 -13.22
C TRP A 503 27.03 -0.69 -12.15
N HIS A 504 25.78 -0.44 -12.55
CA HIS A 504 24.71 -0.09 -11.63
C HIS A 504 23.99 -1.34 -11.10
N LEU A 505 23.44 -1.27 -9.89
CA LEU A 505 22.68 -2.36 -9.26
C LEU A 505 21.49 -2.85 -10.10
N GLY A 506 20.92 -1.97 -10.92
CA GLY A 506 19.81 -2.25 -11.85
C GLY A 506 20.25 -2.66 -13.26
N ALA A 507 21.50 -3.08 -13.46
CA ALA A 507 22.08 -3.38 -14.78
C ALA A 507 21.15 -4.20 -15.69
N GLY A 508 21.01 -3.78 -16.96
CA GLY A 508 20.16 -4.46 -17.95
C GLY A 508 18.67 -4.08 -17.88
N GLY A 509 18.23 -3.48 -16.77
CA GLY A 509 16.94 -2.82 -16.63
C GLY A 509 16.80 -1.59 -17.54
N ASN A 510 15.62 -0.95 -17.52
CA ASN A 510 15.35 0.26 -18.28
C ASN A 510 15.17 1.46 -17.34
N ALA A 511 15.82 2.57 -17.66
CA ALA A 511 15.70 3.79 -16.88
C ALA A 511 14.33 4.45 -17.05
N TYR A 512 13.92 5.18 -16.03
CA TYR A 512 12.81 6.11 -16.06
C TYR A 512 13.30 7.52 -16.45
N ILE A 513 12.48 8.26 -17.21
CA ILE A 513 12.47 9.72 -17.17
C ILE A 513 11.44 10.13 -16.13
N PHE A 514 11.82 10.99 -15.19
CA PHE A 514 10.89 11.71 -14.33
C PHE A 514 10.89 13.17 -14.76
N THR A 515 9.71 13.68 -15.11
CA THR A 515 9.52 15.07 -15.48
C THR A 515 8.29 15.66 -14.80
N ASP A 516 8.40 16.92 -14.44
CA ASP A 516 7.34 17.78 -13.93
C ASP A 516 7.43 19.13 -14.67
N GLU A 517 6.37 19.92 -14.59
CA GLU A 517 6.35 21.35 -14.92
C GLU A 517 7.15 21.80 -16.17
N VAL A 518 6.42 22.03 -17.26
CA VAL A 518 6.92 22.77 -18.42
C VAL A 518 6.83 24.26 -18.12
N ILE A 519 7.98 24.86 -17.85
CA ILE A 519 8.13 26.28 -17.55
C ILE A 519 8.12 27.06 -18.87
N MET A 520 7.30 28.12 -18.92
CA MET A 520 7.13 28.99 -20.06
C MET A 520 7.14 30.45 -19.59
N GLU A 521 8.03 31.28 -20.16
CA GLU A 521 8.14 32.73 -19.86
C GLU A 521 7.90 33.60 -21.08
#